data_AF-A0A4U8Q680-F1
#
_entry.id   AF-A0A4U8Q680-F1
#
_cell.length_a   1.000
_cell.length_b   1.000
_cell.length_c   1.000
_cell.angle_alpha   90.00
_cell.angle_beta   90.00
_cell.angle_gamma   90.00
#
_symmetry.space_group_name_H-M   'P 1'
#
loop_
_entity.id
_entity.type
_entity.pdbx_description
1 polymer ?
#
loop_
_entity_poly.entity_id
_entity_poly.type
_entity_poly.pdbx_seq_one_letter_code
_entity_poly.pdbx_strand_id
1 'polypeptide(L)' 'MNDMSHMEELRRKIEAEKVNLDKIVERGLLTEEVYKQSIVVDELMSQYIKLGNQL' A
#
# COMPACT_ATOMS: atom_id res chain seq x y z
N MET A 1 -11.45 -12.33 13.44
CA MET A 1 -11.14 -11.01 12.85
C MET A 1 -12.26 -10.72 11.87
N ASN A 2 -12.99 -9.60 11.98
CA ASN A 2 -14.08 -9.26 11.06
C ASN A 2 -13.55 -8.41 9.89
N ASP A 3 -14.28 -8.34 8.80
CA ASP A 3 -13.84 -7.68 7.56
C ASP A 3 -13.52 -6.18 7.75
N MET A 4 -14.21 -5.52 8.68
CA MET A 4 -13.92 -4.14 9.08
C MET A 4 -12.53 -3.99 9.73
N SER A 5 -12.13 -4.94 10.59
CA SER A 5 -10.78 -4.98 11.17
C SER A 5 -9.70 -5.25 10.13
N HIS A 6 -9.97 -6.05 9.10
CA HIS A 6 -9.03 -6.29 8.00
C HIS A 6 -8.89 -5.07 7.08
N MET A 7 -9.99 -4.36 6.79
CA MET A 7 -9.97 -3.09 6.06
C MET A 7 -9.07 -2.05 6.75
N GLU A 8 -9.18 -1.92 8.08
CA GLU A 8 -8.38 -0.96 8.82
C GLU A 8 -6.89 -1.34 8.85
N GLU A 9 -6.57 -2.63 8.94
CA GLU A 9 -5.19 -3.11 8.84
C GLU A 9 -4.59 -2.82 7.46
N LEU A 10 -5.34 -3.11 6.37
CA LEU A 10 -4.92 -2.80 5.01
C LEU A 10 -4.69 -1.29 4.84
N ARG A 11 -5.57 -0.44 5.37
CA ARG A 11 -5.40 1.01 5.33
C ARG A 11 -4.08 1.46 5.97
N ARG A 12 -3.77 0.94 7.16
CA ARG A 12 -2.52 1.27 7.89
C ARG A 12 -1.29 0.82 7.13
N LYS A 13 -1.32 -0.37 6.51
CA LYS A 13 -0.22 -0.86 5.66
C LYS A 13 -0.01 0.03 4.43
N ILE A 14 -1.09 0.41 3.75
CA ILE A 14 -1.02 1.31 2.58
C ILE A 14 -0.38 2.66 2.96
N GLU A 15 -0.79 3.26 4.08
CA GLU A 15 -0.20 4.51 4.57
C GLU A 15 1.30 4.35 4.86
N ALA A 16 1.70 3.27 5.52
CA ALA A 16 3.10 3.00 5.80
C ALA A 16 3.94 2.84 4.53
N GLU A 17 3.45 2.08 3.55
CA GLU A 17 4.18 1.85 2.30
C GLU A 17 4.24 3.09 1.39
N LYS A 18 3.24 3.98 1.46
CA LYS A 18 3.31 5.30 0.81
C LYS A 18 4.42 6.17 1.40
N VAL A 19 4.52 6.24 2.74
CA VAL A 19 5.60 6.97 3.42
C VAL A 19 6.98 6.39 3.05
N ASN A 20 7.08 5.07 2.90
CA ASN A 20 8.32 4.44 2.43
C ASN A 20 8.64 4.84 0.99
N LEU A 21 7.64 4.83 0.09
CA LEU A 21 7.81 5.27 -1.30
C LEU A 21 8.29 6.73 -1.38
N ASP A 22 7.68 7.63 -0.62
CA ASP A 22 8.07 9.04 -0.56
C ASP A 22 9.54 9.20 -0.14
N LYS A 23 9.98 8.46 0.89
CA LYS A 23 11.39 8.46 1.34
C LYS A 23 12.36 7.96 0.28
N ILE A 24 11.98 6.99 -0.54
CA ILE A 24 12.83 6.47 -1.63
C ILE A 24 12.91 7.52 -2.75
N VAL A 25 11.78 8.13 -3.10
CA VAL A 25 11.72 9.20 -4.11
C VAL A 25 12.51 10.44 -3.69
N GLU A 26 12.41 10.86 -2.43
CA GLU A 26 13.15 12.00 -1.86
C GLU A 26 14.68 11.81 -1.93
N ARG A 27 15.16 10.56 -1.94
CA ARG A 27 16.58 10.24 -2.15
C ARG A 27 17.03 10.43 -3.59
N GLY A 28 16.15 10.86 -4.50
CA GLY A 28 16.43 11.10 -5.91
C GLY A 28 16.55 9.81 -6.73
N LEU A 29 16.13 8.68 -6.17
CA LEU A 29 16.29 7.37 -6.78
C LEU A 29 15.02 6.98 -7.52
N LEU A 30 14.82 7.43 -8.77
CA LEU A 30 13.89 6.76 -9.70
C LEU A 30 14.53 5.45 -10.18
N THR A 31 14.60 4.48 -9.27
CA THR A 31 15.27 3.19 -9.47
C THR A 31 14.26 2.04 -9.50
N GLU A 32 14.77 0.84 -9.76
CA GLU A 32 14.02 -0.41 -9.61
C GLU A 32 13.37 -0.56 -8.23
N GLU A 33 13.94 0.04 -7.19
CA GLU A 33 13.41 0.03 -5.82
C GLU A 33 12.09 0.80 -5.71
N VAL A 34 11.98 1.98 -6.34
CA VAL A 34 10.71 2.74 -6.42
C VAL A 34 9.64 1.94 -7.15
N TYR A 35 10.01 1.28 -8.25
CA TYR A 35 9.07 0.46 -9.02
C TYR A 35 8.58 -0.76 -8.23
N LYS A 36 9.47 -1.45 -7.52
CA LYS A 36 9.09 -2.57 -6.65
C LYS A 36 8.17 -2.09 -5.53
N GLN A 37 8.51 -0.96 -4.91
CA GLN A 37 7.72 -0.37 -3.85
C GLN A 37 6.34 0.09 -4.33
N SER A 38 6.23 0.64 -5.56
CA SER A 38 4.94 1.05 -6.12
C SER A 38 4.02 -0.15 -6.36
N ILE A 39 4.56 -1.28 -6.83
CA ILE A 39 3.79 -2.53 -6.99
C ILE A 39 3.19 -2.99 -5.67
N VAL A 40 3.96 -2.93 -4.57
CA VAL A 40 3.46 -3.31 -3.24
C VAL A 40 2.27 -2.44 -2.82
N VAL A 41 2.35 -1.13 -3.04
CA VAL A 41 1.24 -0.20 -2.74
C VAL A 41 0.00 -0.54 -3.59
N ASP A 42 0.18 -0.81 -4.88
CA ASP A 42 -0.91 -1.15 -5.79
C ASP A 42 -1.61 -2.47 -5.43
N GLU A 43 -0.84 -3.49 -5.02
CA GLU A 43 -1.38 -4.76 -4.56
C GLU A 43 -2.21 -4.60 -3.28
N LEU A 44 -1.73 -3.81 -2.32
CA LEU A 44 -2.47 -3.51 -1.09
C LEU A 44 -3.76 -2.73 -1.38
N MET A 45 -3.71 -1.74 -2.27
CA MET A 45 -4.89 -1.01 -2.73
C MET A 45 -5.91 -1.93 -3.43
N SER A 46 -5.44 -2.86 -4.26
CA SER A 46 -6.31 -3.86 -4.92
C SER A 46 -7.02 -4.75 -3.91
N GLN A 47 -6.32 -5.20 -2.87
CA GLN A 47 -6.91 -5.99 -1.78
C GLN A 47 -7.95 -5.19 -1.00
N TYR A 48 -7.65 -3.93 -0.67
CA TYR A 48 -8.57 -3.04 0.04
C TYR A 48 -9.88 -2.83 -0.75
N ILE A 49 -9.78 -2.56 -2.06
CA ILE A 49 -10.95 -2.38 -2.93
C ILE A 49 -11.77 -3.67 -3.03
N LYS A 50 -11.12 -4.82 -3.19
CA LYS A 50 -11.81 -6.13 -3.26
C LYS A 50 -12.59 -6.41 -1.97
N LEU A 51 -11.98 -6.17 -0.82
CA LEU A 51 -12.63 -6.38 0.47
C LEU A 51 -13.79 -5.40 0.69
N GLY A 52 -13.61 -4.13 0.31
CA GLY A 52 -14.68 -3.13 0.37
C GLY A 52 -15.88 -3.46 -0.52
N ASN A 53 -15.67 -4.14 -1.65
CA ASN A 53 -16.75 -4.60 -2.54
C ASN A 53 -17.47 -5.87 -2.04
N GLN A 54 -16.94 -6.55 -1.02
CA GLN A 54 -17.52 -7.76 -0.45
C GLN A 54 -18.36 -7.49 0.81
N LEU A 55 -18.27 -6.27 1.36
CA LEU A 55 -19.02 -5.76 2.50
C LEU A 55 -20.37 -5.17 2.09
#